data_AF-A0A6J5TTD0-F1
#
_entry.id   AF-A0A6J5TTD0-F1
#
_cell.length_a   1.000
_cell.length_b   1.000
_cell.length_c   1.000
_cell.angle_alpha   90.00
_cell.angle_beta   90.00
_cell.angle_gamma   90.00
#
_symmetry.space_group_name_H-M   'P 1'
#
loop_
_entity.id
_entity.type
_entity.pdbx_description
1 polymer ?
#
loop_
_entity_poly.entity_id
_entity_poly.type
_entity_poly.pdbx_seq_one_letter_code
_entity_poly.pdbx_strand_id
1 'polypeptide(L)'
;MAEALVSVLLEQLASITLQQIEEEVRLVVGVDQEVENLIGHLQAVQGVLQDAEERQVKEANVKNWLYNLKDVSYQINDVLDEWHTAILKHHMEKQGKEGENNDLVLAKRNKLDSLNKLSDPKPLPLSTCLP
;
A
#
# COMPACT_ATOMS: atom_id res chain seq x y z
N MET A 1 -16.58 -24.22 5.32
CA MET A 1 -15.71 -23.51 6.30
C MET A 1 -14.32 -23.24 5.74
N ALA A 2 -13.61 -24.24 5.22
CA ALA A 2 -12.31 -24.04 4.56
C ALA A 2 -12.47 -23.27 3.24
N GLU A 3 -13.58 -23.49 2.54
CA GLU A 3 -13.93 -22.75 1.31
C GLU A 3 -13.99 -21.24 1.54
N ALA A 4 -14.71 -20.78 2.56
CA ALA A 4 -14.74 -19.36 2.94
C ALA A 4 -13.35 -18.77 3.25
N LEU A 5 -12.46 -19.54 3.89
CA LEU A 5 -11.10 -19.07 4.19
C LEU A 5 -10.27 -18.86 2.92
N VAL A 6 -10.35 -19.80 1.97
CA VAL A 6 -9.64 -19.67 0.69
C VAL A 6 -10.20 -18.51 -0.13
N SER A 7 -11.51 -18.26 -0.10
CA SER A 7 -12.12 -17.09 -0.74
C SER A 7 -11.59 -15.78 -0.15
N VAL A 8 -11.48 -15.66 1.17
CA VAL A 8 -10.92 -14.46 1.82
C VAL A 8 -9.48 -14.21 1.41
N LEU A 9 -8.64 -15.25 1.35
CA LEU A 9 -7.25 -15.10 0.91
C LEU A 9 -7.15 -14.61 -0.55
N LEU A 10 -8.00 -15.13 -1.43
CA LEU A 10 -8.06 -14.69 -2.83
C LEU A 10 -8.46 -13.21 -2.93
N GLU A 11 -9.42 -12.76 -2.12
CA GLU A 11 -9.83 -11.36 -2.04
C GLU A 11 -8.72 -10.45 -1.52
N GLN A 12 -8.00 -10.86 -0.46
CA GLN A 12 -6.87 -10.12 0.08
C GLN A 12 -5.71 -10.00 -0.94
N LEU A 13 -5.37 -11.08 -1.64
CA LEU A 13 -4.36 -11.08 -2.69
C LEU A 13 -4.73 -10.13 -3.83
N ALA A 14 -6.00 -10.13 -4.25
CA ALA A 14 -6.49 -9.19 -5.24
C ALA A 14 -6.38 -7.74 -4.75
N SER A 15 -6.76 -7.48 -3.50
CA SER A 15 -6.65 -6.15 -2.89
C SER A 15 -5.21 -5.65 -2.83
N ILE A 16 -4.26 -6.48 -2.38
CA ILE A 16 -2.83 -6.12 -2.33
C ILE A 16 -2.30 -5.84 -3.74
N THR A 17 -2.67 -6.66 -4.72
CA THR A 17 -2.25 -6.46 -6.12
C THR A 17 -2.75 -5.12 -6.64
N LEU A 18 -4.01 -4.76 -6.36
CA LEU A 18 -4.57 -3.46 -6.75
C LEU A 18 -3.86 -2.29 -6.04
N GLN A 19 -3.65 -2.39 -4.72
CA GLN A 19 -2.96 -1.34 -3.96
C GLN A 19 -1.53 -1.10 -4.43
N GLN A 20 -0.79 -2.16 -4.77
CA GLN A 20 0.56 -2.02 -5.32
C GLN A 20 0.58 -1.22 -6.64
N ILE A 21 -0.45 -1.43 -7.48
CA ILE A 21 -0.62 -0.69 -8.74
C ILE A 21 -0.99 0.77 -8.46
N GLU A 22 -1.97 1.02 -7.59
CA GLU A 22 -2.47 2.37 -7.27
C GLU A 22 -1.40 3.25 -6.61
N GLU A 23 -0.62 2.68 -5.69
CA GLU A 23 0.41 3.41 -4.96
C GLU A 23 1.74 3.49 -5.71
N GLU A 24 1.87 2.77 -6.83
CA GLU A 24 3.13 2.52 -7.56
C GLU A 24 4.23 1.96 -6.63
N VAL A 25 3.83 1.21 -5.60
CA VAL A 25 4.73 0.68 -4.58
C VAL A 25 5.03 -0.78 -4.86
N ARG A 26 6.29 -1.06 -5.15
CA ARG A 26 6.84 -2.41 -5.17
C ARG A 26 7.72 -2.63 -3.94
N LEU A 27 7.12 -3.19 -2.88
CA LEU A 27 7.84 -3.47 -1.63
C LEU A 27 8.89 -4.57 -1.81
N VAL A 28 8.63 -5.54 -2.69
CA VAL A 28 9.53 -6.66 -2.97
C VAL A 28 9.67 -6.82 -4.48
N VAL A 29 10.92 -6.83 -4.97
CA VAL A 29 11.22 -7.04 -6.38
C VAL A 29 11.08 -8.52 -6.71
N GLY A 30 10.40 -8.83 -7.82
CA GLY A 30 10.30 -10.18 -8.37
C GLY A 30 9.14 -11.02 -7.86
N VAL A 31 8.37 -10.55 -6.86
CA VAL A 31 7.34 -11.33 -6.16
C VAL A 31 6.02 -11.52 -6.94
N ASP A 32 5.84 -10.84 -8.07
CA ASP A 32 4.56 -10.86 -8.80
C ASP A 32 4.23 -12.27 -9.29
N GLN A 33 5.24 -13.02 -9.72
CA GLN A 33 5.06 -14.38 -10.22
C GLN A 33 4.64 -15.33 -9.11
N GLU A 34 5.18 -15.15 -7.90
CA GLU A 34 4.84 -15.91 -6.71
C GLU A 34 3.41 -15.62 -6.26
N VAL A 35 2.96 -14.35 -6.35
CA VAL A 35 1.57 -13.96 -6.08
C VAL A 35 0.61 -14.61 -7.08
N GLU A 36 0.91 -14.54 -8.39
CA GLU A 36 0.11 -15.20 -9.42
C GLU A 36 0.03 -16.72 -9.22
N ASN A 37 1.16 -17.36 -8.90
CA ASN A 37 1.21 -18.79 -8.61
C ASN A 37 0.38 -19.15 -7.39
N LEU A 38 0.44 -18.33 -6.33
CA LEU A 38 -0.35 -18.55 -5.12
C LEU A 38 -1.86 -18.43 -5.40
N ILE A 39 -2.27 -17.44 -6.19
CA ILE A 39 -3.67 -17.29 -6.63
C ILE A 39 -4.11 -18.54 -7.40
N GLY A 40 -3.30 -19.00 -8.37
CA GLY A 40 -3.61 -20.20 -9.15
C GLY A 40 -3.75 -21.46 -8.28
N HIS A 41 -2.86 -21.64 -7.30
CA HIS A 41 -2.95 -22.75 -6.35
C HIS A 41 -4.20 -22.67 -5.47
N LEU A 42 -4.53 -21.49 -4.93
CA LEU A 42 -5.72 -21.30 -4.10
C LEU A 42 -7.01 -21.53 -4.90
N GLN A 43 -7.07 -21.11 -6.17
CA GLN A 43 -8.20 -21.40 -7.06
C GLN A 43 -8.36 -22.90 -7.33
N ALA A 44 -7.25 -23.62 -7.58
CA ALA A 44 -7.29 -25.06 -7.77
C ALA A 44 -7.80 -25.80 -6.51
N VAL A 45 -7.37 -25.34 -5.32
CA VAL A 45 -7.87 -25.86 -4.04
C VAL A 45 -9.35 -25.52 -3.87
N GLN A 46 -9.76 -24.29 -4.16
CA GLN A 46 -11.16 -23.86 -4.06
C GLN A 46 -12.11 -24.77 -4.85
N GLY A 47 -11.70 -25.20 -6.05
CA GLY A 47 -12.48 -26.10 -6.90
C GLY A 47 -12.74 -27.49 -6.31
N VAL A 48 -11.96 -27.94 -5.31
CA VAL A 48 -12.14 -29.25 -4.66
C VAL A 48 -12.71 -29.16 -3.25
N LEU A 49 -12.85 -27.95 -2.69
CA LEU A 49 -13.22 -27.76 -1.29
C LEU A 49 -14.64 -28.17 -0.96
N GLN A 50 -15.59 -27.94 -1.87
CA GLN A 50 -16.99 -28.34 -1.65
C GLN A 50 -17.10 -29.87 -1.48
N ASP A 51 -16.52 -30.65 -2.41
CA ASP A 51 -16.48 -32.11 -2.33
C ASP A 51 -15.76 -32.60 -1.07
N ALA A 52 -14.61 -31.99 -0.76
CA ALA A 52 -13.83 -32.35 0.42
C ALA A 52 -14.61 -32.10 1.73
N GLU A 53 -15.34 -30.99 1.84
CA GLU A 53 -16.13 -30.68 3.03
C GLU A 53 -17.29 -31.65 3.25
N GLU A 54 -17.91 -32.17 2.19
CA GLU A 54 -18.93 -33.22 2.28
C GLU A 54 -18.32 -34.56 2.71
N ARG A 55 -17.14 -34.91 2.16
CA ARG A 55 -16.47 -36.18 2.41
C ARG A 55 -15.81 -36.28 3.79
N GLN A 56 -15.43 -35.16 4.42
CA GLN A 56 -14.75 -35.13 5.72
C GLN A 56 -15.51 -35.87 6.84
N VAL A 57 -16.84 -36.00 6.72
CA VAL A 57 -17.69 -36.69 7.69
C VAL A 57 -17.38 -38.18 7.76
N LYS A 58 -16.99 -38.77 6.63
CA LYS A 58 -16.76 -40.21 6.48
C LYS A 58 -15.29 -40.56 6.31
N GLU A 59 -14.48 -39.62 5.81
CA GLU A 59 -13.10 -39.85 5.40
C GLU A 59 -12.13 -39.06 6.28
N ALA A 60 -11.43 -39.77 7.19
CA ALA A 60 -10.51 -39.16 8.15
C ALA A 60 -9.28 -38.51 7.49
N ASN A 61 -8.82 -39.07 6.37
CA ASN A 61 -7.76 -38.49 5.53
C ASN A 61 -8.19 -37.13 4.94
N VAL A 62 -9.42 -37.02 4.43
CA VAL A 62 -9.97 -35.75 3.91
C VAL A 62 -10.10 -34.72 5.03
N LYS A 63 -10.59 -35.15 6.20
CA LYS A 63 -10.66 -34.28 7.39
C LYS A 63 -9.29 -33.73 7.80
N ASN A 64 -8.25 -34.58 7.84
CA ASN A 64 -6.90 -34.15 8.18
C ASN A 64 -6.32 -33.20 7.12
N TRP A 65 -6.57 -33.45 5.84
CA TRP A 65 -6.16 -32.56 4.77
C TRP A 65 -6.79 -31.18 4.89
N LEU A 66 -8.11 -31.09 5.15
CA LEU A 66 -8.80 -29.83 5.41
C LEU A 66 -8.28 -29.09 6.65
N TYR A 67 -7.91 -29.83 7.71
CA TYR A 67 -7.31 -29.25 8.90
C TYR A 67 -5.95 -28.60 8.60
N ASN A 68 -5.10 -29.29 7.85
CA ASN A 68 -3.80 -28.75 7.45
C ASN A 68 -3.95 -27.55 6.52
N LEU A 69 -4.90 -27.60 5.59
CA LEU A 69 -5.20 -26.47 4.71
C LEU A 69 -5.62 -25.24 5.53
N LYS A 70 -6.43 -25.43 6.57
CA LYS A 70 -6.81 -24.35 7.48
C LYS A 70 -5.59 -23.76 8.20
N ASP A 71 -4.70 -24.59 8.71
CA ASP A 71 -3.48 -24.11 9.38
C ASP A 71 -2.60 -23.28 8.43
N VAL A 72 -2.36 -23.79 7.22
CA VAL A 72 -1.61 -23.07 6.18
C VAL A 72 -2.31 -21.76 5.80
N SER A 73 -3.65 -21.75 5.74
CA SER A 73 -4.40 -20.53 5.40
C SER A 73 -4.17 -19.40 6.42
N TYR A 74 -4.00 -19.72 7.70
CA TYR A 74 -3.66 -18.72 8.71
C TYR A 74 -2.26 -18.15 8.52
N GLN A 75 -1.28 -19.01 8.21
CA GLN A 75 0.08 -18.57 7.93
C GLN A 75 0.14 -17.64 6.71
N ILE A 76 -0.65 -17.94 5.66
CA ILE A 76 -0.76 -17.05 4.49
C ILE A 76 -1.40 -15.72 4.89
N ASN A 77 -2.50 -15.74 5.64
CA ASN A 77 -3.17 -14.53 6.09
C ASN A 77 -2.23 -13.61 6.88
N ASP A 78 -1.47 -14.17 7.83
CA ASP A 78 -0.51 -13.40 8.65
C ASP A 78 0.53 -12.67 7.77
N VAL A 79 1.02 -13.33 6.72
CA VAL A 79 1.96 -12.71 5.75
C VAL A 79 1.29 -11.61 4.94
N LEU A 80 0.04 -11.80 4.50
CA LEU A 80 -0.70 -10.78 3.76
C LEU A 80 -1.01 -9.55 4.61
N ASP A 81 -1.33 -9.73 5.89
CA ASP A 81 -1.58 -8.65 6.84
C ASP A 81 -0.31 -7.82 7.10
N GLU A 82 0.84 -8.47 7.23
CA GLU A 82 2.14 -7.78 7.34
C GLU A 82 2.43 -6.97 6.06
N TRP A 83 2.16 -7.55 4.89
CA TRP A 83 2.36 -6.88 3.62
C TRP A 83 1.45 -5.66 3.47
N HIS A 84 0.16 -5.79 3.77
CA HIS A 84 -0.80 -4.70 3.74
C HIS A 84 -0.35 -3.56 4.67
N THR A 85 0.08 -3.89 5.89
CA THR A 85 0.62 -2.93 6.85
C THR A 85 1.84 -2.20 6.30
N ALA A 86 2.73 -2.90 5.62
CA ALA A 86 3.92 -2.30 5.01
C ALA A 86 3.58 -1.32 3.88
N ILE A 87 2.57 -1.62 3.04
CA ILE A 87 2.11 -0.72 1.97
C ILE A 87 1.54 0.56 2.59
N LEU A 88 0.64 0.42 3.57
CA LEU A 88 0.03 1.56 4.26
C LEU A 88 1.08 2.44 4.94
N LYS A 89 2.07 1.83 5.60
CA LYS A 89 3.17 2.56 6.23
C LYS A 89 3.99 3.34 5.21
N HIS A 90 4.32 2.74 4.07
CA HIS A 90 5.05 3.42 2.99
C HIS A 90 4.28 4.63 2.46
N HIS A 91 2.96 4.50 2.29
CA HIS A 91 2.09 5.61 1.89
C HIS A 91 2.11 6.77 2.90
N MET A 92 1.99 6.47 4.20
CA MET A 92 2.06 7.47 5.26
C MET A 92 3.42 8.18 5.30
N GLU A 93 4.52 7.47 5.09
CA GLU A 93 5.87 8.06 5.04
C GLU A 93 6.05 8.97 3.81
N LYS A 94 5.41 8.66 2.69
CA LYS A 94 5.38 9.51 1.49
C LYS A 94 4.60 10.80 1.74
N GLN A 95 3.43 10.72 2.38
CA GLN A 95 2.61 11.89 2.73
C GLN A 95 3.21 12.75 3.86
N GLY A 96 3.89 12.14 4.83
CA GLY A 96 4.57 12.87 5.90
C GLY A 96 5.69 13.79 5.40
N LYS A 97 6.34 13.44 4.28
CA LYS A 97 7.38 14.26 3.64
C LYS A 97 6.81 15.42 2.80
N GLU A 98 5.54 15.41 2.44
CA GLU A 98 4.90 16.55 1.76
C GLU A 98 4.55 17.69 2.72
N GLY A 99 4.25 17.38 3.99
CA GLY A 99 3.99 18.39 5.03
C GLY A 99 5.18 19.32 5.31
N GLU A 100 6.39 18.77 5.44
CA GLU A 100 7.60 19.57 5.67
C GLU A 100 8.01 20.41 4.45
N ASN A 101 7.79 19.89 3.23
CA ASN A 101 8.08 20.65 2.00
C ASN A 101 7.16 21.87 1.88
N ASN A 102 5.89 21.75 2.25
CA ASN A 102 4.94 22.85 2.19
C ASN A 102 5.29 23.97 3.17
N ASP A 103 5.70 23.63 4.39
CA ASP A 103 6.17 24.60 5.39
C ASP A 103 7.48 25.28 4.96
N LEU A 104 8.43 24.53 4.38
CA LEU A 104 9.67 25.09 3.83
C LEU A 104 9.40 26.00 2.62
N VAL A 105 8.47 25.62 1.73
CA VAL A 105 8.06 26.39 0.56
C VAL A 105 7.33 27.67 0.98
N LEU A 106 6.46 27.61 1.99
CA LEU A 106 5.79 28.78 2.56
C LEU A 106 6.79 29.73 3.21
N ALA A 107 7.73 29.19 4.01
CA ALA A 107 8.79 29.99 4.63
C ALA A 107 9.70 30.66 3.58
N LYS A 108 10.08 29.96 2.51
CA LYS A 108 10.86 30.52 1.40
C LYS A 108 10.09 31.62 0.65
N ARG A 109 8.79 31.42 0.39
CA ARG A 109 7.92 32.44 -0.25
C ARG A 109 7.82 33.70 0.61
N ASN A 110 7.53 33.56 1.90
CA ASN A 110 7.44 34.70 2.84
C ASN A 110 8.76 35.47 2.94
N LYS A 111 9.89 34.75 2.89
CA LYS A 111 11.22 35.37 2.89
C LYS A 111 11.52 36.11 1.58
N LEU A 112 11.09 35.57 0.44
CA LEU A 112 11.23 36.21 -0.86
C LEU A 112 10.40 37.50 -0.96
N ASP A 113 9.16 37.47 -0.44
CA ASP A 113 8.29 38.66 -0.34
C ASP A 113 8.91 39.75 0.53
N SER A 114 9.61 39.36 1.60
CA SER A 114 10.32 40.30 2.47
C SER A 114 11.54 40.93 1.79
N LEU A 115 12.24 40.17 0.94
CA LEU A 115 13.40 40.65 0.19
C LEU A 115 12.99 41.58 -0.96
N ASN A 116 11.89 41.29 -1.65
CA ASN A 116 11.37 42.15 -2.71
C ASN A 116 10.91 43.52 -2.20
N LYS A 117 10.44 43.59 -0.95
CA LYS A 117 10.09 44.86 -0.28
C LYS A 117 11.31 45.73 0.07
N LEU A 118 12.53 45.20 0.01
CA LEU A 118 13.76 45.95 0.27
C LEU A 118 14.37 46.54 -1.01
N SER A 119 13.82 46.19 -2.19
CA SER A 119 14.39 46.53 -3.50
C SER A 119 13.75 47.75 -4.18
N ASP A 120 13.03 48.61 -3.46
CA ASP A 120 12.64 49.91 -4.01
C ASP A 120 13.81 50.91 -3.88
N PRO A 121 14.47 51.33 -4.98
CA PRO A 121 15.48 52.37 -4.90
C PRO A 121 14.80 53.69 -4.55
N LYS A 122 15.06 54.19 -3.34
CA LYS A 122 14.64 55.51 -2.89
C LYS A 122 15.18 56.56 -3.88
N PRO A 123 14.33 57.30 -4.61
CA PRO A 123 14.84 58.29 -5.54
C PRO A 123 15.47 59.45 -4.75
N LEU A 124 16.70 59.80 -5.10
CA LEU A 124 17.41 60.96 -4.57
C LEU A 124 16.67 62.24 -5.00
N PRO A 125 16.49 63.23 -4.12
CA PRO A 125 15.82 64.46 -4.48
C PRO A 125 16.66 65.25 -5.49
N LEU A 126 16.12 65.46 -6.69
CA LEU A 126 16.67 66.38 -7.67
C LEU A 126 16.51 67.82 -7.14
N SER A 127 17.61 68.43 -6.73
CA SER A 127 17.66 69.86 -6.46
C SER A 127 17.64 70.60 -7.80
N THR A 128 16.47 71.12 -8.18
CA THR A 128 16.36 72.11 -9.24
C THR A 128 16.49 73.49 -8.62
N CYS A 129 17.63 74.14 -8.87
CA CYS A 129 17.83 75.57 -8.67
C CYS A 129 16.85 76.35 -9.57
N LEU A 130 16.10 77.25 -8.93
CA LEU A 130 15.28 78.28 -9.57
C LEU A 130 16.19 79.48 -9.94
N PRO A 131 16.09 80.06 -11.15
CA PRO A 131 16.51 81.43 -11.39
C PRO A 131 15.43 82.44 -10.97
#